data_AF-A0A7S1ZC32-F1
#
_entry.id   AF-A0A7S1ZC32-F1
#
_cell.length_a   1.000
_cell.length_b   1.000
_cell.length_c   1.000
_cell.angle_alpha   90.00
_cell.angle_beta   90.00
_cell.angle_gamma   90.00
#
_symmetry.space_group_name_H-M   'P 1'
#
loop_
_entity.id
_entity.type
_entity.pdbx_description
1 polymer ?
#
loop_
_entity_poly.entity_id
_entity_poly.type
_entity_poly.pdbx_seq_one_letter_code
_entity_poly.pdbx_strand_id
1 'polypeptide(L)'
;MTAPKKYVKINGVMKLNPEYKKWREAQLGGKPASTVITVEALPIVSSMEDYKQLNEAVVVYAEPEIPLAESTNATIEMMQEPEISINAGMTADTMVDELGSIMNKYEVPMGLMNKLMMLSEFQVLEFMIDDSGSMSVGKPQSRWEEAQGRLKEIIEVLAYVPFNQVEVIFLNRRNRISLQRQGRDPKSFITDAYCKIDAVFSKPPLGTTPVLESLQDSFTRNQEINIARWFFGDGLPNGGVEAQKEITNLLAHRPNPAMSPMTFISCTEINSDVEWMKECEEIAPYCSESDDFVEEANEVLRDQGAALPYSYGFHLVCTLVAAINPEDLDAMDESVPFTKVTLDNLLGIKHDEQSYLHYFTCFEEAQRKRRVVTELDQLKKETKWNYEEFLKATKASQIPTVRYYKDEMKYRGNGPAKKNKSRAVRDKKKSLNLSKIIKNRWKK
;
A
#
# COMPACT_ATOMS: atom_id res chain seq x y z
N MET A 1 18.51 -7.37 37.49
CA MET A 1 17.23 -6.68 37.77
C MET A 1 16.24 -7.13 36.71
N THR A 2 15.04 -7.54 37.11
CA THR A 2 13.94 -7.81 36.17
C THR A 2 13.53 -6.51 35.48
N ALA A 3 13.25 -6.56 34.17
CA ALA A 3 12.80 -5.40 33.43
C ALA A 3 11.42 -4.96 33.95
N PRO A 4 11.19 -3.65 34.21
CA PRO A 4 9.86 -3.14 34.53
C PRO A 4 8.87 -3.43 33.39
N LYS A 5 7.55 -3.39 33.66
CA LYS A 5 6.57 -3.43 32.56
C LYS A 5 6.80 -2.26 31.62
N LYS A 6 6.83 -2.51 30.31
CA LYS A 6 7.11 -1.48 29.31
C LYS A 6 6.04 -0.40 29.26
N TYR A 7 4.78 -0.77 29.43
CA TYR A 7 3.66 0.16 29.41
C TYR A 7 2.81 0.12 30.68
N VAL A 8 2.19 1.26 31.01
CA VAL A 8 1.28 1.45 32.15
C VAL A 8 0.11 2.33 31.74
N LYS A 9 -1.09 2.09 32.30
CA LYS A 9 -2.23 3.00 32.13
C LYS A 9 -2.12 4.16 33.12
N ILE A 10 -2.04 5.40 32.63
CA ILE A 10 -2.06 6.62 33.44
C ILE A 10 -3.29 7.42 33.00
N ASN A 11 -4.26 7.59 33.90
CA ASN A 11 -5.54 8.25 33.62
C ASN A 11 -6.32 7.63 32.44
N GLY A 12 -6.29 6.30 32.33
CA GLY A 12 -6.95 5.57 31.24
C GLY A 12 -6.18 5.55 29.92
N VAL A 13 -5.14 6.39 29.78
CA VAL A 13 -4.29 6.45 28.58
C VAL A 13 -3.07 5.55 28.77
N MET A 14 -2.77 4.71 27.80
CA MET A 14 -1.56 3.90 27.76
C MET A 14 -0.34 4.81 27.57
N LYS A 15 0.60 4.77 28.53
CA LYS A 15 1.88 5.50 28.46
C LYS A 15 3.05 4.54 28.67
N LEU A 16 4.20 4.85 28.08
CA LEU A 16 5.44 4.13 28.37
C LEU A 16 5.80 4.30 29.86
N ASN A 17 6.12 3.21 30.53
CA ASN A 17 6.50 3.22 31.93
C ASN A 17 7.83 4.00 32.13
N PRO A 18 7.85 5.07 32.95
CA PRO A 18 9.06 5.83 33.23
C PRO A 18 10.21 4.97 33.80
N GLU A 19 9.90 3.91 34.54
CA GLU A 19 10.92 2.99 35.08
C GLU A 19 11.55 2.13 33.99
N TYR A 20 10.74 1.66 33.03
CA TYR A 20 11.24 0.90 31.88
C TYR A 20 12.15 1.75 31.01
N LYS A 21 11.79 3.03 30.81
CA LYS A 21 12.62 4.01 30.07
C LYS A 21 14.03 4.08 30.66
N LYS A 22 14.14 4.38 31.97
CA LYS A 22 15.43 4.47 32.68
C LYS A 22 16.25 3.19 32.55
N TRP A 23 15.57 2.05 32.61
CA TRP A 23 16.20 0.75 32.43
C TRP A 23 16.76 0.55 31.01
N ARG A 24 16.00 0.93 29.98
CA ARG A 24 16.34 0.73 28.55
C ARG A 24 17.40 1.73 28.06
N GLU A 25 17.36 2.97 28.50
CA GLU A 25 18.37 4.00 28.19
C GLU A 25 19.75 3.64 28.76
N ALA A 26 19.79 2.95 29.90
CA ALA A 26 21.02 2.41 30.45
C ALA A 26 21.63 1.27 29.61
N GLN A 27 20.87 0.68 28.67
CA GLN A 27 21.32 -0.48 27.88
C GLN A 27 21.69 -0.17 26.43
N LEU A 28 21.02 0.76 25.77
CA LEU A 28 21.05 0.86 24.30
C LEU A 28 21.24 2.31 23.87
N GLY A 29 22.52 2.73 23.77
CA GLY A 29 22.94 4.04 23.28
C GLY A 29 22.80 4.21 21.76
N GLY A 30 21.61 4.01 21.19
CA GLY A 30 21.38 4.05 19.73
C GLY A 30 20.24 4.97 19.31
N LYS A 31 20.47 5.73 18.23
CA LYS A 31 19.47 6.53 17.49
C LYS A 31 18.87 5.70 16.34
N PRO A 32 17.58 5.90 15.99
CA PRO A 32 16.97 5.27 14.82
C PRO A 32 17.51 5.84 13.51
N ALA A 33 17.50 5.01 12.45
CA ALA A 33 17.69 5.43 11.07
C ALA A 33 16.33 5.79 10.47
N SER A 34 16.24 6.88 9.72
CA SER A 34 15.04 7.30 9.00
C SER A 34 15.30 7.23 7.48
N THR A 35 14.38 6.66 6.70
CA THR A 35 14.42 6.55 5.23
C THR A 35 13.64 7.65 4.52
N VAL A 36 13.13 8.64 5.26
CA VAL A 36 12.39 9.76 4.71
C VAL A 36 13.24 10.52 3.69
N ILE A 37 12.72 10.65 2.47
CA ILE A 37 13.43 11.19 1.31
C ILE A 37 13.67 12.72 1.44
N THR A 38 12.85 13.43 2.22
CA THR A 38 12.86 14.90 2.32
C THR A 38 12.95 15.41 3.76
N VAL A 39 13.72 16.47 3.96
CA VAL A 39 13.84 17.17 5.27
C VAL A 39 12.55 17.95 5.61
N GLU A 40 11.63 18.10 4.64
CA GLU A 40 10.39 18.87 4.75
C GLU A 40 9.18 18.02 5.19
N ALA A 41 9.33 16.70 5.30
CA ALA A 41 8.23 15.80 5.64
C ALA A 41 7.79 15.92 7.10
N LEU A 42 6.51 15.67 7.34
CA LEU A 42 5.98 15.46 8.69
C LEU A 42 6.65 14.25 9.35
N PRO A 43 6.75 14.22 10.69
CA PRO A 43 7.40 13.11 11.38
C PRO A 43 6.64 11.80 11.18
N ILE A 44 7.37 10.73 10.87
CA ILE A 44 6.84 9.36 10.94
C ILE A 44 6.88 8.91 12.40
N VAL A 45 5.72 8.59 12.95
CA VAL A 45 5.59 7.94 14.24
C VAL A 45 5.24 6.48 13.97
N SER A 46 6.24 5.59 14.01
CA SER A 46 6.07 4.16 13.71
C SER A 46 5.95 3.30 14.96
N SER A 47 6.34 3.86 16.11
CA SER A 47 6.28 3.19 17.40
C SER A 47 5.95 4.15 18.54
N MET A 48 5.56 3.58 19.70
CA MET A 48 5.37 4.37 20.93
C MET A 48 6.66 5.04 21.42
N GLU A 49 7.83 4.53 21.02
CA GLU A 49 9.11 5.18 21.35
C GLU A 49 9.31 6.44 20.50
N ASP A 50 8.95 6.40 19.20
CA ASP A 50 8.99 7.58 18.32
C ASP A 50 8.02 8.65 18.81
N TYR A 51 6.79 8.24 19.15
CA TYR A 51 5.78 9.15 19.71
C TYR A 51 6.26 9.86 20.96
N LYS A 52 6.98 9.13 21.82
CA LYS A 52 7.57 9.68 23.03
C LYS A 52 8.73 10.62 22.72
N GLN A 53 9.63 10.26 21.80
CA GLN A 53 10.72 11.14 21.37
C GLN A 53 10.19 12.45 20.77
N LEU A 54 9.13 12.35 19.96
CA LEU A 54 8.44 13.51 19.40
C LEU A 54 7.91 14.43 20.51
N ASN A 55 7.21 13.87 21.50
CA ASN A 55 6.67 14.66 22.62
C ASN A 55 7.75 15.19 23.58
N GLU A 56 8.87 14.48 23.75
CA GLU A 56 10.01 14.98 24.54
C GLU A 56 10.63 16.23 23.90
N ALA A 57 10.71 16.28 22.57
CA ALA A 57 11.15 17.47 21.85
C ALA A 57 10.17 18.65 22.06
N VAL A 58 8.87 18.40 22.00
CA VAL A 58 7.80 19.41 22.19
C VAL A 58 7.81 19.99 23.62
N VAL A 59 7.98 19.14 24.64
CA VAL A 59 8.05 19.57 26.05
C VAL A 59 9.22 20.52 26.31
N VAL A 60 10.36 20.33 25.64
CA VAL A 60 11.51 21.23 25.75
C VAL A 60 11.17 22.66 25.33
N TYR A 61 10.19 22.84 24.43
CA TYR A 61 9.71 24.14 23.95
C TYR A 61 8.46 24.66 24.67
N ALA A 62 8.02 23.99 25.75
CA ALA A 62 6.81 24.32 26.52
C ALA A 62 5.51 24.29 25.69
N GLU A 63 5.49 23.49 24.63
CA GLU A 63 4.30 23.21 23.82
C GLU A 63 3.49 22.04 24.44
N PRO A 64 2.17 21.99 24.19
CA PRO A 64 1.32 20.90 24.70
C PRO A 64 1.67 19.55 24.06
N GLU A 65 1.52 18.46 24.83
CA GLU A 65 1.70 17.08 24.34
C GLU A 65 0.84 16.85 23.08
N ILE A 66 1.46 16.41 21.98
CA ILE A 66 0.80 16.01 20.75
C ILE A 66 0.06 14.70 21.04
N PRO A 67 -1.28 14.64 21.00
CA PRO A 67 -2.02 13.43 21.32
C PRO A 67 -2.03 12.45 20.14
N LEU A 68 -2.16 11.16 20.44
CA LEU A 68 -2.42 10.13 19.41
C LEU A 68 -3.76 10.38 18.70
N ALA A 69 -3.82 9.99 17.42
CA ALA A 69 -5.07 9.98 16.67
C ALA A 69 -6.06 8.97 17.29
N GLU A 70 -7.36 9.20 17.07
CA GLU A 70 -8.42 8.35 17.62
C GLU A 70 -8.31 6.92 17.10
N SER A 71 -8.06 6.75 15.80
CA SER A 71 -7.81 5.47 15.15
C SER A 71 -6.62 4.72 15.75
N THR A 72 -5.53 5.41 16.07
CA THR A 72 -4.36 4.81 16.72
C THR A 72 -4.69 4.31 18.12
N ASN A 73 -5.40 5.12 18.93
CA ASN A 73 -5.82 4.71 20.26
C ASN A 73 -6.72 3.46 20.19
N ALA A 74 -7.70 3.46 19.30
CA ALA A 74 -8.58 2.31 19.10
C ALA A 74 -7.80 1.05 18.69
N THR A 75 -6.80 1.19 17.82
CA THR A 75 -5.98 0.04 17.39
C THR A 75 -5.13 -0.51 18.52
N ILE A 76 -4.53 0.35 19.33
CA ILE A 76 -3.75 -0.07 20.51
C ILE A 76 -4.66 -0.81 21.50
N GLU A 77 -5.89 -0.35 21.69
CA GLU A 77 -6.88 -1.01 22.55
C GLU A 77 -7.27 -2.40 21.99
N MET A 78 -7.59 -2.49 20.69
CA MET A 78 -7.91 -3.75 20.03
C MET A 78 -6.76 -4.76 20.11
N MET A 79 -5.51 -4.31 19.93
CA MET A 79 -4.34 -5.20 20.03
C MET A 79 -4.10 -5.75 21.44
N GLN A 80 -4.63 -5.09 22.46
CA GLN A 80 -4.55 -5.56 23.84
C GLN A 80 -5.65 -6.58 24.17
N GLU A 81 -6.62 -6.79 23.28
CA GLU A 81 -7.65 -7.80 23.48
C GLU A 81 -7.01 -9.19 23.47
N PRO A 82 -7.33 -10.05 24.47
CA PRO A 82 -6.74 -11.38 24.58
C PRO A 82 -6.92 -12.21 23.30
N GLU A 83 -8.07 -12.11 22.64
CA GLU A 83 -8.39 -12.88 21.44
C GLU A 83 -7.43 -12.57 20.27
N ILE A 84 -7.13 -11.28 20.06
CA ILE A 84 -6.22 -10.82 19.01
C ILE A 84 -4.79 -11.32 19.28
N SER A 85 -4.31 -11.19 20.51
CA SER A 85 -2.97 -11.65 20.90
C SER A 85 -2.83 -13.19 20.80
N ILE A 86 -3.85 -13.94 21.23
CA ILE A 86 -3.90 -15.40 21.14
C ILE A 86 -3.89 -15.84 19.67
N ASN A 87 -4.72 -15.23 18.84
CA ASN A 87 -4.75 -15.51 17.40
C ASN A 87 -3.41 -15.20 16.74
N ALA A 88 -2.69 -14.18 17.24
CA ALA A 88 -1.36 -13.83 16.77
C ALA A 88 -0.23 -14.72 17.32
N GLY A 89 -0.50 -15.64 18.24
CA GLY A 89 0.50 -16.52 18.87
C GLY A 89 1.40 -15.80 19.89
N MET A 90 0.92 -14.71 20.49
CA MET A 90 1.69 -13.85 21.40
C MET A 90 0.89 -13.47 22.65
N THR A 91 1.57 -12.96 23.67
CA THR A 91 0.87 -12.22 24.75
C THR A 91 0.60 -10.79 24.30
N ALA A 92 -0.43 -10.13 24.86
CA ALA A 92 -0.77 -8.74 24.52
C ALA A 92 0.43 -7.78 24.65
N ASP A 93 1.21 -7.88 25.74
CA ASP A 93 2.40 -7.05 25.96
C ASP A 93 3.48 -7.31 24.88
N THR A 94 3.71 -8.58 24.53
CA THR A 94 4.67 -8.96 23.48
C THR A 94 4.21 -8.52 22.08
N MET A 95 2.90 -8.57 21.81
CA MET A 95 2.34 -8.22 20.51
C MET A 95 2.56 -6.74 20.17
N VAL A 96 2.30 -5.83 21.12
CA VAL A 96 2.54 -4.40 20.92
C VAL A 96 4.02 -4.11 20.66
N ASP A 97 4.91 -4.83 21.35
CA ASP A 97 6.36 -4.64 21.23
C ASP A 97 6.92 -5.13 19.90
N GLU A 98 6.60 -6.36 19.53
CA GLU A 98 7.10 -6.96 18.30
C GLU A 98 6.43 -6.33 17.08
N LEU A 99 5.14 -5.96 17.15
CA LEU A 99 4.50 -5.18 16.09
C LEU A 99 5.16 -3.78 15.97
N GLY A 100 5.38 -3.08 17.09
CA GLY A 100 6.10 -1.80 17.07
C GLY A 100 7.50 -1.93 16.46
N SER A 101 8.19 -3.06 16.70
CA SER A 101 9.50 -3.33 16.11
C SER A 101 9.44 -3.54 14.59
N ILE A 102 8.45 -4.28 14.08
CA ILE A 102 8.33 -4.51 12.63
C ILE A 102 7.83 -3.26 11.91
N MET A 103 6.90 -2.50 12.50
CA MET A 103 6.45 -1.22 11.96
C MET A 103 7.61 -0.23 11.91
N ASN A 104 8.46 -0.17 12.94
CA ASN A 104 9.66 0.66 12.96
C ASN A 104 10.73 0.19 11.96
N LYS A 105 10.88 -1.13 11.73
CA LYS A 105 11.80 -1.66 10.69
C LYS A 105 11.47 -1.11 9.30
N TYR A 106 10.19 -1.03 8.98
CA TYR A 106 9.70 -0.58 7.67
C TYR A 106 9.28 0.91 7.66
N GLU A 107 9.31 1.59 8.81
CA GLU A 107 8.80 2.96 8.98
C GLU A 107 7.32 3.10 8.61
N VAL A 108 6.51 2.11 8.98
CA VAL A 108 5.05 2.16 8.84
C VAL A 108 4.49 3.14 9.88
N PRO A 109 3.78 4.21 9.48
CA PRO A 109 3.10 5.07 10.43
C PRO A 109 2.09 4.28 11.27
N MET A 110 2.05 4.55 12.58
CA MET A 110 1.14 3.88 13.52
C MET A 110 -0.33 4.01 13.13
N GLY A 111 -0.68 5.11 12.47
CA GLY A 111 -2.03 5.35 11.96
C GLY A 111 -2.51 4.32 10.94
N LEU A 112 -1.60 3.67 10.21
CA LEU A 112 -1.93 2.64 9.23
C LEU A 112 -2.20 1.26 9.83
N MET A 113 -1.94 1.05 11.13
CA MET A 113 -2.15 -0.25 11.77
C MET A 113 -3.62 -0.66 11.76
N ASN A 114 -4.56 0.28 11.93
CA ASN A 114 -6.00 -0.03 11.86
C ASN A 114 -6.38 -0.62 10.49
N LYS A 115 -5.75 -0.16 9.41
CA LYS A 115 -6.01 -0.62 8.05
C LYS A 115 -5.52 -2.05 7.86
N LEU A 116 -4.35 -2.37 8.41
CA LEU A 116 -3.83 -3.74 8.41
C LEU A 116 -4.78 -4.71 9.15
N MET A 117 -5.41 -4.29 10.25
CA MET A 117 -6.34 -5.15 10.99
C MET A 117 -7.57 -5.58 10.16
N MET A 118 -7.94 -4.83 9.12
CA MET A 118 -9.03 -5.20 8.21
C MET A 118 -8.75 -6.48 7.43
N LEU A 119 -7.48 -6.88 7.29
CA LEU A 119 -7.10 -8.14 6.64
C LEU A 119 -7.66 -9.36 7.39
N SER A 120 -7.98 -9.22 8.68
CA SER A 120 -8.57 -10.29 9.49
C SER A 120 -10.03 -10.61 9.11
N GLU A 121 -10.72 -9.72 8.39
CA GLU A 121 -12.09 -9.92 7.91
C GLU A 121 -12.18 -10.91 6.73
N PHE A 122 -11.03 -11.19 6.10
CA PHE A 122 -10.92 -12.10 4.98
C PHE A 122 -10.57 -13.52 5.44
N GLN A 123 -11.24 -14.50 4.87
CA GLN A 123 -10.98 -15.91 5.15
C GLN A 123 -9.69 -16.38 4.48
N VAL A 124 -9.37 -15.81 3.31
CA VAL A 124 -8.14 -16.09 2.58
C VAL A 124 -7.51 -14.80 2.07
N LEU A 125 -6.20 -14.68 2.27
CA LEU A 125 -5.35 -13.71 1.60
C LEU A 125 -4.63 -14.43 0.46
N GLU A 126 -5.07 -14.25 -0.79
CA GLU A 126 -4.59 -15.02 -1.95
C GLU A 126 -3.60 -14.20 -2.79
N PHE A 127 -2.35 -14.66 -2.83
CA PHE A 127 -1.28 -14.12 -3.65
C PHE A 127 -1.12 -14.95 -4.92
N MET A 128 -1.47 -14.37 -6.06
CA MET A 128 -1.34 -14.95 -7.39
C MET A 128 -0.04 -14.47 -8.02
N ILE A 129 0.91 -15.39 -8.25
CA ILE A 129 2.23 -15.05 -8.76
C ILE A 129 2.32 -15.45 -10.23
N ASP A 130 2.57 -14.47 -11.10
CA ASP A 130 3.04 -14.72 -12.46
C ASP A 130 4.38 -15.43 -12.41
N ASP A 131 4.40 -16.64 -12.94
CA ASP A 131 5.59 -17.45 -13.09
C ASP A 131 5.87 -17.80 -14.55
N SER A 132 5.47 -16.91 -15.47
CA SER A 132 5.74 -17.00 -16.90
C SER A 132 7.21 -16.78 -17.23
N GLY A 133 7.63 -17.15 -18.44
CA GLY A 133 9.03 -16.99 -18.86
C GLY A 133 9.53 -15.54 -18.87
N SER A 134 8.65 -14.53 -18.98
CA SER A 134 9.04 -13.11 -18.95
C SER A 134 9.62 -12.70 -17.59
N MET A 135 9.17 -13.32 -16.50
CA MET A 135 9.65 -13.02 -15.15
C MET A 135 11.15 -13.34 -14.93
N SER A 136 11.78 -14.09 -15.85
CA SER A 136 13.23 -14.38 -15.80
C SER A 136 14.12 -13.20 -16.22
N VAL A 137 13.54 -12.10 -16.74
CA VAL A 137 14.31 -10.92 -17.16
C VAL A 137 14.42 -9.90 -16.02
N GLY A 138 15.39 -8.99 -16.11
CA GLY A 138 15.64 -7.94 -15.10
C GLY A 138 17.11 -7.86 -14.72
N LYS A 139 17.58 -6.67 -14.32
CA LYS A 139 18.92 -6.43 -13.75
C LYS A 139 18.82 -5.30 -12.70
N PRO A 140 19.51 -5.39 -11.55
CA PRO A 140 20.49 -6.42 -11.17
C PRO A 140 19.88 -7.78 -10.79
N GLN A 141 18.60 -7.81 -10.46
CA GLN A 141 17.81 -9.02 -10.16
C GLN A 141 16.73 -9.23 -11.22
N SER A 142 16.29 -10.47 -11.40
CA SER A 142 15.13 -10.79 -12.22
C SER A 142 13.82 -10.36 -11.53
N ARG A 143 12.77 -10.17 -12.31
CA ARG A 143 11.42 -9.85 -11.81
C ARG A 143 10.86 -10.96 -10.92
N TRP A 144 11.28 -12.20 -11.16
CA TRP A 144 10.96 -13.35 -10.32
C TRP A 144 11.59 -13.26 -8.92
N GLU A 145 12.87 -12.87 -8.84
CA GLU A 145 13.57 -12.65 -7.57
C GLU A 145 12.99 -11.44 -6.83
N GLU A 146 12.62 -10.40 -7.57
CA GLU A 146 11.93 -9.24 -7.00
C GLU A 146 10.57 -9.61 -6.41
N ALA A 147 9.73 -10.34 -7.16
CA ALA A 147 8.44 -10.83 -6.67
C ALA A 147 8.60 -11.71 -5.42
N GLN A 148 9.64 -12.54 -5.36
CA GLN A 148 9.99 -13.33 -4.17
C GLN A 148 10.32 -12.43 -2.97
N GLY A 149 11.15 -11.41 -3.18
CA GLY A 149 11.55 -10.44 -2.15
C GLY A 149 10.35 -9.69 -1.58
N ARG A 150 9.54 -9.08 -2.47
CA ARG A 150 8.33 -8.35 -2.10
C ARG A 150 7.32 -9.24 -1.37
N LEU A 151 7.08 -10.46 -1.86
CA LEU A 151 6.19 -11.42 -1.20
C LEU A 151 6.68 -11.73 0.22
N LYS A 152 7.99 -11.93 0.41
CA LYS A 152 8.55 -12.18 1.75
C LYS A 152 8.35 -11.00 2.68
N GLU A 153 8.60 -9.78 2.23
CA GLU A 153 8.38 -8.57 3.03
C GLU A 153 6.92 -8.41 3.45
N ILE A 154 5.99 -8.66 2.53
CA ILE A 154 4.55 -8.72 2.83
C ILE A 154 4.25 -9.79 3.88
N ILE A 155 4.77 -11.01 3.71
CA ILE A 155 4.57 -12.11 4.67
C ILE A 155 5.16 -11.77 6.05
N GLU A 156 6.27 -11.03 6.09
CA GLU A 156 6.87 -10.57 7.35
C GLU A 156 5.94 -9.63 8.10
N VAL A 157 5.30 -8.67 7.41
CA VAL A 157 4.31 -7.77 8.00
C VAL A 157 3.07 -8.57 8.44
N LEU A 158 2.54 -9.43 7.57
CA LEU A 158 1.37 -10.27 7.87
C LEU A 158 1.59 -11.20 9.07
N ALA A 159 2.82 -11.63 9.32
CA ALA A 159 3.15 -12.45 10.50
C ALA A 159 2.85 -11.75 11.84
N TYR A 160 2.66 -10.43 11.87
CA TYR A 160 2.30 -9.68 13.09
C TYR A 160 0.86 -9.18 13.09
N VAL A 161 0.11 -9.40 11.99
CA VAL A 161 -1.30 -9.00 11.86
C VAL A 161 -2.19 -10.24 11.94
N PRO A 162 -3.37 -10.20 12.59
CA PRO A 162 -4.29 -11.34 12.58
C PRO A 162 -4.75 -11.67 11.15
N PHE A 163 -4.64 -12.94 10.76
CA PHE A 163 -5.17 -13.46 9.51
C PHE A 163 -5.59 -14.92 9.67
N ASN A 164 -6.51 -15.38 8.83
CA ASN A 164 -6.99 -16.76 8.85
C ASN A 164 -6.07 -17.69 8.06
N GLN A 165 -5.93 -17.43 6.75
CA GLN A 165 -5.10 -18.21 5.85
C GLN A 165 -4.48 -17.30 4.79
N VAL A 166 -3.21 -17.56 4.47
CA VAL A 166 -2.55 -17.02 3.29
C VAL A 166 -2.38 -18.15 2.27
N GLU A 167 -2.79 -17.91 1.04
CA GLU A 167 -2.52 -18.81 -0.09
C GLU A 167 -1.58 -18.13 -1.08
N VAL A 168 -0.55 -18.86 -1.53
CA VAL A 168 0.26 -18.44 -2.68
C VAL A 168 0.03 -19.44 -3.80
N ILE A 169 -0.52 -18.94 -4.90
CA ILE A 169 -0.79 -19.70 -6.12
C ILE A 169 0.04 -19.14 -7.28
N PHE A 170 0.22 -19.94 -8.31
CA PHE A 170 1.06 -19.60 -9.46
C PHE A 170 0.30 -19.88 -10.75
N LEU A 171 0.56 -19.09 -11.79
CA LEU A 171 -0.21 -19.17 -13.03
C LEU A 171 0.02 -20.47 -13.82
N ASN A 172 1.27 -20.95 -13.89
CA ASN A 172 1.67 -22.05 -14.78
C ASN A 172 1.94 -23.37 -14.04
N ARG A 173 1.93 -23.39 -12.71
CA ARG A 173 2.19 -24.59 -11.89
C ARG A 173 1.06 -24.87 -10.92
N ARG A 174 0.84 -26.15 -10.64
CA ARG A 174 -0.18 -26.62 -9.68
C ARG A 174 0.25 -26.46 -8.22
N ASN A 175 1.49 -26.08 -7.96
CA ASN A 175 1.98 -25.86 -6.60
C ASN A 175 1.13 -24.78 -5.93
N ARG A 176 0.74 -25.04 -4.68
CA ARG A 176 0.09 -24.07 -3.80
C ARG A 176 0.82 -24.06 -2.48
N ILE A 177 1.07 -22.88 -1.95
CA ILE A 177 1.55 -22.72 -0.59
C ILE A 177 0.35 -22.29 0.24
N SER A 178 -0.03 -23.09 1.23
CA SER A 178 -1.00 -22.69 2.25
C SER A 178 -0.26 -22.42 3.54
N LEU A 179 -0.40 -21.19 4.05
CA LEU A 179 0.21 -20.74 5.28
C LEU A 179 -0.90 -20.39 6.26
N GLN A 180 -0.87 -21.04 7.41
CA GLN A 180 -1.73 -20.75 8.55
C GLN A 180 -0.85 -20.53 9.76
N ARG A 181 -1.28 -19.66 10.69
CA ARG A 181 -0.50 -19.39 11.89
C ARG A 181 -0.49 -20.58 12.84
N GLN A 182 -1.63 -21.22 13.05
CA GLN A 182 -1.80 -22.38 13.94
C GLN A 182 -1.23 -22.16 15.35
N GLY A 183 -1.42 -20.95 15.89
CA GLY A 183 -0.92 -20.55 17.21
C GLY A 183 0.60 -20.38 17.32
N ARG A 184 1.34 -20.47 16.21
CA ARG A 184 2.79 -20.20 16.18
C ARG A 184 3.07 -18.72 16.41
N ASP A 185 4.18 -18.44 17.08
CA ASP A 185 4.72 -17.08 17.17
C ASP A 185 5.18 -16.58 15.78
N PRO A 186 5.23 -15.25 15.56
CA PRO A 186 5.60 -14.69 14.27
C PRO A 186 6.95 -15.16 13.72
N LYS A 187 7.98 -15.30 14.56
CA LYS A 187 9.35 -15.65 14.10
C LYS A 187 9.41 -17.09 13.59
N SER A 188 8.78 -18.01 14.31
CA SER A 188 8.63 -19.41 13.88
C SER A 188 7.78 -19.51 12.62
N PHE A 189 6.70 -18.74 12.51
CA PHE A 189 5.86 -18.67 11.31
C PHE A 189 6.63 -18.17 10.09
N ILE A 190 7.35 -17.03 10.21
CA ILE A 190 8.14 -16.43 9.13
C ILE A 190 9.18 -17.41 8.62
N THR A 191 9.89 -18.09 9.52
CA THR A 191 10.93 -19.06 9.13
C THR A 191 10.36 -20.17 8.25
N ASP A 192 9.25 -20.80 8.66
CA ASP A 192 8.57 -21.82 7.87
C ASP A 192 8.02 -21.28 6.55
N ALA A 193 7.38 -20.10 6.59
CA ALA A 193 6.84 -19.45 5.40
C ALA A 193 7.94 -19.18 4.36
N TYR A 194 9.08 -18.63 4.79
CA TYR A 194 10.22 -18.35 3.92
C TYR A 194 10.80 -19.64 3.35
N CYS A 195 10.96 -20.69 4.14
CA CYS A 195 11.42 -21.98 3.63
C CYS A 195 10.50 -22.53 2.53
N LYS A 196 9.17 -22.43 2.69
CA LYS A 196 8.19 -22.87 1.70
C LYS A 196 8.23 -22.03 0.44
N ILE A 197 8.30 -20.70 0.58
CA ILE A 197 8.42 -19.76 -0.54
C ILE A 197 9.71 -20.05 -1.30
N ASP A 198 10.85 -20.12 -0.62
CA ASP A 198 12.17 -20.36 -1.23
C ASP A 198 12.24 -21.69 -1.98
N ALA A 199 11.64 -22.75 -1.41
CA ALA A 199 11.59 -24.04 -2.07
C ALA A 199 10.86 -23.95 -3.43
N VAL A 200 9.79 -23.17 -3.54
CA VAL A 200 9.04 -23.02 -4.79
C VAL A 200 9.74 -22.05 -5.76
N PHE A 201 10.27 -20.94 -5.25
CA PHE A 201 10.98 -19.94 -6.06
C PHE A 201 12.36 -20.39 -6.56
N SER A 202 12.94 -21.45 -5.95
CA SER A 202 14.17 -22.09 -6.45
C SER A 202 14.05 -22.65 -7.88
N LYS A 203 12.82 -22.87 -8.36
CA LYS A 203 12.54 -23.26 -9.74
C LYS A 203 12.29 -22.00 -10.58
N PRO A 204 13.02 -21.81 -11.69
CA PRO A 204 12.84 -20.64 -12.54
C PRO A 204 11.42 -20.59 -13.10
N PRO A 205 10.89 -19.39 -13.36
CA PRO A 205 9.56 -19.24 -13.94
C PRO A 205 9.58 -19.70 -15.42
N LEU A 206 8.49 -20.30 -15.88
CA LEU A 206 8.33 -20.81 -17.23
C LEU A 206 6.86 -20.77 -17.67
N GLY A 207 6.63 -20.77 -18.98
CA GLY A 207 5.29 -20.84 -19.55
C GLY A 207 4.78 -19.47 -19.99
N THR A 208 3.47 -19.30 -19.89
CA THR A 208 2.71 -18.17 -20.46
C THR A 208 2.05 -17.36 -19.35
N THR A 209 1.18 -16.40 -19.66
CA THR A 209 0.60 -15.50 -18.65
C THR A 209 -0.94 -15.68 -18.56
N PRO A 210 -1.46 -16.85 -18.10
CA PRO A 210 -2.89 -17.16 -18.06
C PRO A 210 -3.62 -16.49 -16.88
N VAL A 211 -3.56 -15.15 -16.80
CA VAL A 211 -4.17 -14.38 -15.69
C VAL A 211 -5.68 -14.53 -15.67
N LEU A 212 -6.33 -14.42 -16.83
CA LEU A 212 -7.78 -14.50 -16.97
C LEU A 212 -8.29 -15.86 -16.46
N GLU A 213 -7.67 -16.95 -16.91
CA GLU A 213 -8.04 -18.31 -16.53
C GLU A 213 -7.83 -18.53 -15.03
N SER A 214 -6.72 -18.04 -14.48
CA SER A 214 -6.40 -18.16 -13.05
C SER A 214 -7.36 -17.36 -12.18
N LEU A 215 -7.77 -16.17 -12.63
CA LEU A 215 -8.78 -15.35 -11.94
C LEU A 215 -10.14 -16.04 -11.99
N GLN A 216 -10.59 -16.50 -13.16
CA GLN A 216 -11.86 -17.22 -13.30
C GLN A 216 -11.91 -18.46 -12.38
N ASP A 217 -10.83 -19.23 -12.32
CA ASP A 217 -10.69 -20.38 -11.42
C ASP A 217 -10.73 -19.96 -9.94
N SER A 218 -10.02 -18.90 -9.55
CA SER A 218 -10.07 -18.37 -8.18
C SER A 218 -11.46 -17.87 -7.79
N PHE A 219 -12.14 -17.12 -8.66
CA PHE A 219 -13.51 -16.66 -8.41
C PHE A 219 -14.49 -17.82 -8.32
N THR A 220 -14.33 -18.85 -9.16
CA THR A 220 -15.21 -20.02 -9.17
C THR A 220 -15.07 -20.87 -7.90
N ARG A 221 -13.84 -21.11 -7.44
CA ARG A 221 -13.61 -21.91 -6.23
C ARG A 221 -14.14 -21.27 -4.95
N ASN A 222 -14.24 -19.94 -4.94
CA ASN A 222 -14.33 -19.17 -3.72
C ASN A 222 -15.53 -18.20 -3.71
N GLN A 223 -16.63 -18.56 -4.39
CA GLN A 223 -17.80 -17.68 -4.56
C GLN A 223 -18.48 -17.28 -3.24
N GLU A 224 -18.29 -18.05 -2.17
CA GLU A 224 -18.99 -17.86 -0.88
C GLU A 224 -18.08 -17.41 0.26
N ILE A 225 -16.80 -17.11 -0.04
CA ILE A 225 -15.84 -16.71 0.98
C ILE A 225 -15.19 -15.36 0.67
N ASN A 226 -14.85 -14.64 1.73
CA ASN A 226 -14.20 -13.34 1.64
C ASN A 226 -12.73 -13.56 1.30
N ILE A 227 -12.29 -13.06 0.14
CA ILE A 227 -10.90 -13.19 -0.32
C ILE A 227 -10.34 -11.86 -0.79
N ALA A 228 -9.29 -11.40 -0.13
CA ALA A 228 -8.44 -10.35 -0.69
C ALA A 228 -7.40 -10.98 -1.62
N ARG A 229 -7.25 -10.45 -2.83
CA ARG A 229 -6.36 -10.99 -3.86
C ARG A 229 -5.27 -10.00 -4.25
N TRP A 230 -4.07 -10.53 -4.46
CA TRP A 230 -2.95 -9.78 -5.02
C TRP A 230 -2.40 -10.52 -6.23
N PHE A 231 -2.19 -9.82 -7.34
CA PHE A 231 -1.54 -10.38 -8.53
C PHE A 231 -0.19 -9.75 -8.77
N PHE A 232 0.87 -10.54 -8.69
CA PHE A 232 2.22 -10.15 -9.08
C PHE A 232 2.40 -10.49 -10.56
N GLY A 233 2.63 -9.50 -11.43
CA GLY A 233 2.81 -9.76 -12.85
C GLY A 233 3.62 -8.71 -13.58
N ASP A 234 4.21 -9.10 -14.71
CA ASP A 234 5.13 -8.24 -15.47
C ASP A 234 4.70 -7.98 -16.92
N GLY A 235 3.49 -8.38 -17.29
CA GLY A 235 3.13 -8.46 -18.69
C GLY A 235 1.64 -8.56 -19.02
N LEU A 236 1.41 -8.78 -20.31
CA LEU A 236 0.08 -8.90 -20.90
C LEU A 236 -0.48 -10.31 -20.64
N PRO A 237 -1.77 -10.44 -20.30
CA PRO A 237 -2.41 -11.74 -20.18
C PRO A 237 -2.46 -12.47 -21.53
N ASN A 238 -2.53 -13.80 -21.48
CA ASN A 238 -2.83 -14.63 -22.64
C ASN A 238 -4.13 -14.17 -23.30
N GLY A 239 -4.11 -13.99 -24.63
CA GLY A 239 -5.23 -13.39 -25.38
C GLY A 239 -5.14 -11.88 -25.55
N GLY A 240 -4.17 -11.22 -24.91
CA GLY A 240 -3.88 -9.80 -25.10
C GLY A 240 -5.08 -8.91 -24.72
N VAL A 241 -5.43 -7.98 -25.60
CA VAL A 241 -6.45 -6.94 -25.33
C VAL A 241 -7.84 -7.51 -25.02
N GLU A 242 -8.23 -8.63 -25.63
CA GLU A 242 -9.54 -9.22 -25.31
C GLU A 242 -9.56 -9.80 -23.90
N ALA A 243 -8.47 -10.48 -23.47
CA ALA A 243 -8.36 -10.97 -22.10
C ALA A 243 -8.31 -9.83 -21.08
N GLN A 244 -7.64 -8.71 -21.38
CA GLN A 244 -7.66 -7.51 -20.53
C GLN A 244 -9.09 -7.02 -20.29
N LYS A 245 -9.89 -6.88 -21.37
CA LYS A 245 -11.30 -6.48 -21.25
C LYS A 245 -12.11 -7.48 -20.43
N GLU A 246 -11.88 -8.78 -20.63
CA GLU A 246 -12.58 -9.82 -19.89
C GLU A 246 -12.21 -9.81 -18.40
N ILE A 247 -10.93 -9.57 -18.05
CA ILE A 247 -10.48 -9.38 -16.67
C ILE A 247 -11.15 -8.15 -16.06
N THR A 248 -11.13 -7.00 -16.75
CA THR A 248 -11.80 -5.78 -16.27
C THR A 248 -13.30 -6.00 -16.10
N ASN A 249 -13.95 -6.67 -17.04
CA ASN A 249 -15.37 -6.97 -16.95
C ASN A 249 -15.69 -7.93 -15.79
N LEU A 250 -14.84 -8.94 -15.58
CA LEU A 250 -14.94 -9.87 -14.46
C LEU A 250 -14.83 -9.12 -13.13
N LEU A 251 -13.85 -8.23 -12.98
CA LEU A 251 -13.65 -7.47 -11.76
C LEU A 251 -14.76 -6.44 -11.54
N ALA A 252 -15.15 -5.68 -12.57
CA ALA A 252 -16.19 -4.65 -12.46
C ALA A 252 -17.57 -5.21 -12.06
N HIS A 253 -17.88 -6.44 -12.47
CA HIS A 253 -19.20 -7.05 -12.26
C HIS A 253 -19.18 -8.24 -11.29
N ARG A 254 -18.08 -8.45 -10.55
CA ARG A 254 -18.01 -9.51 -9.54
C ARG A 254 -19.02 -9.27 -8.42
N PRO A 255 -19.59 -10.33 -7.82
CA PRO A 255 -20.44 -10.19 -6.65
C PRO A 255 -19.61 -9.66 -5.46
N ASN A 256 -20.22 -8.77 -4.68
CA ASN A 256 -19.67 -8.25 -3.42
C ASN A 256 -18.20 -7.79 -3.50
N PRO A 257 -17.86 -6.79 -4.33
CA PRO A 257 -16.47 -6.41 -4.59
C PRO A 257 -15.69 -6.02 -3.32
N ALA A 258 -16.36 -5.47 -2.30
CA ALA A 258 -15.77 -5.17 -0.98
C ALA A 258 -15.24 -6.41 -0.24
N MET A 259 -15.88 -7.57 -0.41
CA MET A 259 -15.46 -8.85 0.18
C MET A 259 -14.51 -9.62 -0.75
N SER A 260 -14.23 -9.06 -1.92
CA SER A 260 -13.37 -9.65 -2.93
C SER A 260 -12.45 -8.61 -3.57
N PRO A 261 -11.67 -7.83 -2.79
CA PRO A 261 -10.79 -6.80 -3.33
C PRO A 261 -9.65 -7.41 -4.15
N MET A 262 -9.13 -6.63 -5.10
CA MET A 262 -8.05 -7.04 -5.99
C MET A 262 -6.96 -5.97 -6.03
N THR A 263 -5.73 -6.33 -5.73
CA THR A 263 -4.58 -5.47 -5.95
C THR A 263 -3.68 -6.05 -7.04
N PHE A 264 -3.35 -5.26 -8.04
CA PHE A 264 -2.31 -5.56 -9.01
C PHE A 264 -0.96 -5.04 -8.51
N ILE A 265 0.08 -5.86 -8.59
CA ILE A 265 1.44 -5.51 -8.21
C ILE A 265 2.32 -5.68 -9.44
N SER A 266 2.68 -4.55 -10.04
CA SER A 266 3.49 -4.51 -11.25
C SER A 266 4.94 -4.89 -10.92
N CYS A 267 5.46 -5.87 -11.66
CA CYS A 267 6.82 -6.38 -11.54
C CYS A 267 7.64 -6.01 -12.79
N THR A 268 7.44 -4.81 -13.36
CA THR A 268 8.09 -4.39 -14.61
C THR A 268 8.23 -2.88 -14.70
N GLU A 269 9.41 -2.41 -15.10
CA GLU A 269 9.67 -1.01 -15.48
C GLU A 269 9.07 -0.61 -16.85
N ILE A 270 8.36 -1.53 -17.51
CA ILE A 270 7.75 -1.29 -18.83
C ILE A 270 6.27 -0.98 -18.62
N ASN A 271 5.96 0.30 -18.38
CA ASN A 271 4.62 0.77 -18.06
C ASN A 271 3.58 0.33 -19.10
N SER A 272 3.96 0.25 -20.39
CA SER A 272 3.03 -0.16 -21.44
C SER A 272 2.54 -1.61 -21.35
N ASP A 273 3.27 -2.47 -20.62
CA ASP A 273 2.93 -3.88 -20.47
C ASP A 273 1.96 -4.11 -19.29
N VAL A 274 1.89 -3.17 -18.35
CA VAL A 274 1.02 -3.18 -17.17
C VAL A 274 -0.04 -2.07 -17.16
N GLU A 275 -0.05 -1.16 -18.13
CA GLU A 275 -1.05 -0.09 -18.27
C GLU A 275 -2.49 -0.59 -18.15
N TRP A 276 -2.75 -1.81 -18.61
CA TRP A 276 -4.08 -2.41 -18.53
C TRP A 276 -4.54 -2.68 -17.08
N MET A 277 -3.62 -2.83 -16.13
CA MET A 277 -3.90 -2.97 -14.70
C MET A 277 -4.40 -1.63 -14.13
N LYS A 278 -3.71 -0.53 -14.45
CA LYS A 278 -4.12 0.85 -14.13
C LYS A 278 -5.48 1.18 -14.76
N GLU A 279 -5.67 0.81 -16.04
CA GLU A 279 -6.97 0.95 -16.70
C GLU A 279 -8.08 0.12 -16.03
N CYS A 280 -7.73 -1.01 -15.42
CA CYS A 280 -8.67 -1.87 -14.70
C CYS A 280 -9.06 -1.29 -13.34
N GLU A 281 -8.10 -0.77 -12.57
CA GLU A 281 -8.31 -0.06 -11.31
C GLU A 281 -9.30 1.09 -11.47
N GLU A 282 -9.13 1.91 -12.50
CA GLU A 282 -10.02 3.04 -12.83
C GLU A 282 -11.48 2.66 -13.09
N ILE A 283 -11.76 1.39 -13.39
CA ILE A 283 -13.08 0.89 -13.77
C ILE A 283 -13.68 0.00 -12.67
N ALA A 284 -12.88 -0.87 -12.08
CA ALA A 284 -13.34 -1.90 -11.16
C ALA A 284 -13.33 -1.37 -9.70
N PRO A 285 -14.47 -1.42 -8.97
CA PRO A 285 -14.48 -1.01 -7.58
C PRO A 285 -13.65 -1.97 -6.72
N TYR A 286 -13.06 -1.46 -5.62
CA TYR A 286 -12.19 -2.24 -4.73
C TYR A 286 -11.06 -2.94 -5.51
N CYS A 287 -10.49 -2.21 -6.46
CA CYS A 287 -9.35 -2.62 -7.27
C CYS A 287 -8.28 -1.55 -7.06
N SER A 288 -7.03 -1.97 -6.92
CA SER A 288 -5.90 -1.03 -6.85
C SER A 288 -4.74 -1.57 -7.67
N GLU A 289 -3.90 -0.69 -8.18
CA GLU A 289 -2.61 -1.01 -8.79
C GLU A 289 -1.49 -0.42 -7.92
N SER A 290 -0.39 -1.16 -7.81
CA SER A 290 0.76 -0.78 -7.01
C SER A 290 2.03 -1.07 -7.79
N ASP A 291 2.75 0.00 -8.13
CA ASP A 291 4.01 -0.07 -8.86
C ASP A 291 5.20 -0.32 -7.92
N ASP A 292 6.44 -0.13 -8.38
CA ASP A 292 7.58 -0.06 -7.48
C ASP A 292 7.56 1.18 -6.57
N PHE A 293 8.18 1.05 -5.39
CA PHE A 293 8.19 2.11 -4.38
C PHE A 293 8.74 3.45 -4.90
N VAL A 294 9.75 3.44 -5.78
CA VAL A 294 10.39 4.69 -6.23
C VAL A 294 9.47 5.43 -7.19
N GLU A 295 8.86 4.73 -8.15
CA GLU A 295 7.89 5.33 -9.05
C GLU A 295 6.65 5.83 -8.30
N GLU A 296 6.10 4.99 -7.42
CA GLU A 296 4.94 5.33 -6.60
C GLU A 296 5.21 6.51 -5.65
N ALA A 297 6.36 6.53 -4.96
CA ALA A 297 6.72 7.65 -4.09
C ALA A 297 6.86 8.95 -4.88
N ASN A 298 7.41 8.92 -6.10
CA ASN A 298 7.50 10.11 -6.93
C ASN A 298 6.12 10.60 -7.40
N GLU A 299 5.20 9.69 -7.72
CA GLU A 299 3.82 9.99 -8.05
C GLU A 299 3.08 10.60 -6.87
N VAL A 300 3.12 9.93 -5.71
CA VAL A 300 2.49 10.41 -4.48
C VAL A 300 3.07 11.75 -4.06
N LEU A 301 4.39 11.97 -4.06
CA LEU A 301 4.97 13.26 -3.65
C LEU A 301 4.69 14.38 -4.66
N ARG A 302 4.52 14.06 -5.94
CA ARG A 302 4.07 15.02 -6.95
C ARG A 302 2.61 15.42 -6.73
N ASP A 303 1.79 14.51 -6.21
CA ASP A 303 0.36 14.69 -6.03
C ASP A 303 -0.01 15.18 -4.61
N GLN A 304 0.75 14.84 -3.58
CA GLN A 304 0.48 15.16 -2.18
C GLN A 304 1.47 16.19 -1.58
N GLY A 305 2.61 16.40 -2.24
CA GLY A 305 3.65 17.33 -1.80
C GLY A 305 4.66 16.73 -0.81
N ALA A 306 5.77 17.44 -0.65
CA ALA A 306 6.95 16.98 0.09
C ALA A 306 6.76 16.81 1.60
N ALA A 307 5.65 17.33 2.14
CA ALA A 307 5.31 17.22 3.55
C ALA A 307 4.70 15.86 3.92
N LEU A 308 4.13 15.11 2.96
CA LEU A 308 3.61 13.77 3.23
C LEU A 308 4.80 12.79 3.38
N PRO A 309 4.95 12.13 4.54
CA PRO A 309 6.07 11.21 4.76
C PRO A 309 5.79 9.84 4.16
N TYR A 310 5.80 9.75 2.83
CA TYR A 310 5.58 8.50 2.11
C TYR A 310 6.84 7.60 2.20
N SER A 311 6.90 6.77 3.23
CA SER A 311 7.97 5.80 3.46
C SER A 311 7.73 4.49 2.72
N TYR A 312 8.75 3.63 2.70
CA TYR A 312 8.61 2.28 2.17
C TYR A 312 7.55 1.46 2.93
N GLY A 313 7.45 1.63 4.26
CA GLY A 313 6.40 1.00 5.06
C GLY A 313 5.01 1.54 4.73
N PHE A 314 4.88 2.84 4.44
CA PHE A 314 3.62 3.40 3.96
C PHE A 314 3.20 2.71 2.66
N HIS A 315 4.12 2.59 1.70
CA HIS A 315 3.90 1.89 0.44
C HIS A 315 3.49 0.43 0.64
N LEU A 316 4.23 -0.34 1.47
CA LEU A 316 3.89 -1.73 1.78
C LEU A 316 2.47 -1.90 2.32
N VAL A 317 2.01 -1.00 3.20
CA VAL A 317 0.63 -1.06 3.70
C VAL A 317 -0.36 -0.72 2.60
N CYS A 318 -0.07 0.27 1.74
CA CYS A 318 -0.93 0.60 0.61
C CYS A 318 -1.09 -0.59 -0.35
N THR A 319 0.01 -1.26 -0.69
CA THR A 319 -0.03 -2.51 -1.48
C THR A 319 -0.95 -3.56 -0.85
N LEU A 320 -0.98 -3.66 0.49
CA LEU A 320 -1.83 -4.61 1.20
C LEU A 320 -3.30 -4.19 1.26
N VAL A 321 -3.62 -2.91 1.45
CA VAL A 321 -4.97 -2.52 1.89
C VAL A 321 -5.62 -1.39 1.10
N ALA A 322 -4.99 -0.85 0.05
CA ALA A 322 -5.57 0.20 -0.78
C ALA A 322 -6.87 -0.25 -1.46
N ALA A 323 -6.87 -1.41 -2.12
CA ALA A 323 -8.07 -1.99 -2.72
C ALA A 323 -9.19 -2.28 -1.71
N ILE A 324 -8.85 -2.44 -0.42
CA ILE A 324 -9.80 -2.65 0.69
C ILE A 324 -10.38 -1.31 1.19
N ASN A 325 -9.61 -0.23 1.07
CA ASN A 325 -9.93 1.12 1.56
C ASN A 325 -9.89 2.17 0.43
N PRO A 326 -10.78 2.08 -0.57
CA PRO A 326 -10.76 2.97 -1.73
C PRO A 326 -11.10 4.45 -1.42
N GLU A 327 -11.55 4.76 -0.19
CA GLU A 327 -11.86 6.15 0.19
C GLU A 327 -10.67 6.91 0.79
N ASP A 328 -9.64 6.19 1.26
CA ASP A 328 -8.55 6.78 2.04
C ASP A 328 -7.20 6.66 1.35
N LEU A 329 -6.69 5.43 1.16
CA LEU A 329 -5.34 5.20 0.65
C LEU A 329 -5.27 5.31 -0.86
N ASP A 330 -6.32 4.86 -1.54
CA ASP A 330 -6.49 5.03 -2.98
C ASP A 330 -6.54 6.51 -3.38
N ALA A 331 -6.99 7.40 -2.49
CA ALA A 331 -7.07 8.83 -2.76
C ALA A 331 -5.71 9.56 -2.82
N MET A 332 -4.59 8.86 -2.59
CA MET A 332 -3.25 9.46 -2.58
C MET A 332 -2.85 10.07 -3.94
N ASP A 333 -3.23 9.45 -5.05
CA ASP A 333 -2.88 9.87 -6.41
C ASP A 333 -3.96 10.76 -7.08
N GLU A 334 -5.09 10.98 -6.39
CA GLU A 334 -6.21 11.75 -6.93
C GLU A 334 -5.94 13.27 -7.00
N SER A 335 -4.79 13.73 -6.48
CA SER A 335 -4.44 15.16 -6.35
C SER A 335 -5.50 15.95 -5.57
N VAL A 336 -6.06 15.34 -4.53
CA VAL A 336 -6.93 15.97 -3.53
C VAL A 336 -6.16 15.98 -2.20
N PRO A 337 -6.08 17.10 -1.47
CA PRO A 337 -5.38 17.10 -0.19
C PRO A 337 -6.16 16.26 0.83
N PHE A 338 -5.46 15.60 1.74
CA PHE A 338 -6.11 14.96 2.88
C PHE A 338 -6.76 16.00 3.78
N THR A 339 -7.94 15.68 4.30
CA THR A 339 -8.48 16.43 5.44
C THR A 339 -7.54 16.26 6.63
N LYS A 340 -7.57 17.21 7.57
CA LYS A 340 -6.77 17.09 8.77
C LYS A 340 -7.04 15.79 9.52
N VAL A 341 -8.32 15.40 9.61
CA VAL A 341 -8.73 14.17 10.29
C VAL A 341 -8.19 12.92 9.58
N THR A 342 -8.24 12.87 8.24
CA THR A 342 -7.67 11.75 7.48
C THR A 342 -6.15 11.70 7.67
N LEU A 343 -5.44 12.83 7.56
CA LEU A 343 -3.98 12.88 7.76
C LEU A 343 -3.57 12.46 9.17
N ASP A 344 -4.29 12.94 10.19
CA ASP A 344 -4.09 12.55 11.59
C ASP A 344 -4.23 11.03 11.74
N ASN A 345 -5.27 10.45 11.13
CA ASN A 345 -5.51 9.01 11.18
C ASN A 345 -4.47 8.20 10.40
N LEU A 346 -3.97 8.69 9.27
CA LEU A 346 -2.95 7.99 8.48
C LEU A 346 -1.59 7.98 9.19
N LEU A 347 -1.18 9.11 9.77
CA LEU A 347 0.12 9.25 10.43
C LEU A 347 0.10 8.81 11.91
N GLY A 348 -1.10 8.72 12.49
CA GLY A 348 -1.35 8.16 13.81
C GLY A 348 -1.24 9.14 14.97
N ILE A 349 -1.04 10.43 14.71
CA ILE A 349 -0.96 11.52 15.68
C ILE A 349 -1.92 12.65 15.28
N LYS A 350 -2.40 13.43 16.25
CA LYS A 350 -3.18 14.64 15.94
C LYS A 350 -2.23 15.79 15.69
N HIS A 351 -2.13 16.23 14.44
CA HIS A 351 -1.37 17.42 14.09
C HIS A 351 -2.02 18.65 14.73
N ASP A 352 -1.21 19.66 15.04
CA ASP A 352 -1.74 20.99 15.30
C ASP A 352 -2.10 21.68 13.97
N GLU A 353 -2.65 22.89 14.08
CA GLU A 353 -3.04 23.67 12.90
C GLU A 353 -1.82 24.06 12.05
N GLN A 354 -0.67 24.34 12.67
CA GLN A 354 0.54 24.75 11.97
C GLN A 354 1.14 23.60 11.15
N SER A 355 1.23 22.40 11.71
CA SER A 355 1.71 21.21 11.02
C SER A 355 0.79 20.82 9.87
N TYR A 356 -0.53 20.94 10.07
CA TYR A 356 -1.49 20.71 8.99
C TYR A 356 -1.41 21.78 7.88
N LEU A 357 -1.27 23.05 8.24
CA LEU A 357 -1.03 24.14 7.28
C LEU A 357 0.26 23.92 6.49
N HIS A 358 1.32 23.44 7.12
CA HIS A 358 2.57 23.07 6.46
C HIS A 358 2.32 22.00 5.38
N TYR A 359 1.63 20.91 5.74
CA TYR A 359 1.22 19.89 4.77
C TYR A 359 0.43 20.47 3.61
N PHE A 360 -0.62 21.25 3.91
CA PHE A 360 -1.48 21.84 2.89
C PHE A 360 -0.72 22.78 1.95
N THR A 361 0.23 23.56 2.49
CA THR A 361 1.08 24.47 1.71
C THR A 361 1.99 23.70 0.76
N CYS A 362 2.64 22.62 1.22
CA CYS A 362 3.47 21.76 0.39
C CYS A 362 2.65 21.06 -0.71
N PHE A 363 1.41 20.65 -0.40
CA PHE A 363 0.47 20.12 -1.38
C PHE A 363 0.17 21.16 -2.48
N GLU A 364 -0.20 22.39 -2.12
CA GLU A 364 -0.50 23.45 -3.10
C GLU A 364 0.73 23.80 -3.95
N GLU A 365 1.91 23.79 -3.35
CA GLU A 365 3.16 23.99 -4.06
C GLU A 365 3.42 22.87 -5.09
N ALA A 366 3.14 21.62 -4.73
CA ALA A 366 3.25 20.49 -5.66
C ALA A 366 2.30 20.65 -6.85
N GLN A 367 1.03 21.01 -6.61
CA GLN A 367 0.07 21.28 -7.71
C GLN A 367 0.52 22.44 -8.60
N ARG A 368 1.07 23.51 -8.02
CA ARG A 368 1.60 24.65 -8.78
C ARG A 368 2.80 24.24 -9.65
N LYS A 369 3.67 23.37 -9.14
CA LYS A 369 4.82 22.81 -9.86
C LYS A 369 4.44 21.74 -10.90
N ARG A 370 3.23 21.17 -10.83
CA ARG A 370 2.75 20.14 -11.76
C ARG A 370 2.98 20.55 -13.22
N ARG A 371 3.63 19.66 -13.97
CA ARG A 371 3.78 19.79 -15.41
C ARG A 371 2.47 19.41 -16.07
N VAL A 372 1.93 20.30 -16.89
CA VAL A 372 0.70 20.02 -17.65
C VAL A 372 1.05 19.27 -18.92
N VAL A 373 0.63 18.01 -19.02
CA VAL A 373 0.76 17.19 -20.24
C VAL A 373 -0.62 16.85 -20.82
N THR A 374 -1.63 16.79 -19.96
CA THR A 374 -3.01 16.42 -20.29
C THR A 374 -4.01 17.45 -19.77
N GLU A 375 -5.26 17.38 -20.25
CA GLU A 375 -6.35 18.20 -19.72
C GLU A 375 -6.68 17.89 -18.26
N LEU A 376 -6.40 16.65 -17.80
CA LEU A 376 -6.52 16.28 -16.39
C LEU A 376 -5.44 16.95 -15.55
N ASP A 377 -4.19 17.02 -16.05
CA ASP A 377 -3.11 17.75 -15.36
C ASP A 377 -3.44 19.24 -15.24
N GLN A 378 -4.07 19.81 -16.27
CA GLN A 378 -4.53 21.20 -16.22
C GLN A 378 -5.60 21.38 -15.14
N LEU A 379 -6.60 20.48 -15.09
CA LEU A 379 -7.63 20.51 -14.05
C LEU A 379 -7.03 20.38 -12.64
N LYS A 380 -6.14 19.40 -12.42
CA LYS A 380 -5.38 19.20 -11.17
C LYS A 380 -4.66 20.49 -10.74
N LYS A 381 -4.00 21.15 -11.69
CA LYS A 381 -3.21 22.37 -11.44
C LYS A 381 -4.05 23.63 -11.19
N GLU A 382 -5.19 23.77 -11.85
CA GLU A 382 -6.05 24.96 -11.76
C GLU A 382 -7.03 24.91 -10.58
N THR A 383 -7.31 23.71 -10.07
CA THR A 383 -8.23 23.54 -8.95
C THR A 383 -7.67 24.19 -7.70
N LYS A 384 -8.47 25.09 -7.10
CA LYS A 384 -8.14 25.77 -5.85
C LYS A 384 -8.84 25.09 -4.70
N TRP A 385 -8.07 24.72 -3.69
CA TRP A 385 -8.57 24.03 -2.51
C TRP A 385 -8.77 25.04 -1.37
N ASN A 386 -9.83 24.85 -0.60
CA ASN A 386 -10.13 25.72 0.54
C ASN A 386 -9.60 25.09 1.82
N TYR A 387 -8.49 25.60 2.34
CA TYR A 387 -7.86 25.12 3.59
C TYR A 387 -8.87 24.92 4.73
N GLU A 388 -9.79 25.86 4.96
CA GLU A 388 -10.77 25.80 6.05
C GLU A 388 -11.77 24.65 5.91
N GLU A 389 -12.10 24.25 4.68
CA GLU A 389 -12.98 23.11 4.42
C GLU A 389 -12.29 21.80 4.80
N PHE A 390 -11.02 21.63 4.41
CA PHE A 390 -10.26 20.43 4.72
C PHE A 390 -9.80 20.35 6.19
N LEU A 391 -9.64 21.50 6.85
CA LEU A 391 -9.38 21.57 8.28
C LEU A 391 -10.57 21.04 9.11
N LYS A 392 -11.81 21.29 8.67
CA LYS A 392 -13.04 20.99 9.42
C LYS A 392 -13.70 19.67 9.02
N ALA A 393 -13.60 19.28 7.75
CA ALA A 393 -14.27 18.08 7.25
C ALA A 393 -13.62 16.80 7.81
N THR A 394 -14.44 15.78 8.09
CA THR A 394 -13.93 14.46 8.49
C THR A 394 -13.35 13.72 7.27
N LYS A 395 -14.06 13.77 6.14
CA LYS A 395 -13.64 13.13 4.88
C LYS A 395 -13.67 14.13 3.72
N ALA A 396 -12.75 13.98 2.77
CA ALA A 396 -12.68 14.86 1.60
C ALA A 396 -13.96 14.78 0.73
N SER A 397 -14.59 13.60 0.65
CA SER A 397 -15.85 13.39 -0.10
C SER A 397 -17.03 14.23 0.41
N GLN A 398 -16.96 14.75 1.64
CA GLN A 398 -17.98 15.64 2.21
C GLN A 398 -17.86 17.07 1.68
N ILE A 399 -16.69 17.45 1.16
CA ILE A 399 -16.39 18.80 0.67
C ILE A 399 -17.01 18.98 -0.73
N PRO A 400 -17.87 20.01 -0.95
CA PRO A 400 -18.52 20.23 -2.25
C PRO A 400 -17.52 20.37 -3.41
N THR A 401 -16.44 21.11 -3.21
CA THR A 401 -15.38 21.33 -4.22
C THR A 401 -14.71 20.03 -4.64
N VAL A 402 -14.48 19.10 -3.71
CA VAL A 402 -13.91 17.78 -4.01
C VAL A 402 -14.87 16.95 -4.86
N ARG A 403 -16.17 16.95 -4.54
CA ARG A 403 -17.17 16.22 -5.34
C ARG A 403 -17.23 16.73 -6.77
N TYR A 404 -17.30 18.05 -6.94
CA TYR A 404 -17.27 18.68 -8.27
C TYR A 404 -16.00 18.32 -9.04
N TYR A 405 -14.83 18.40 -8.38
CA TYR A 405 -13.56 18.02 -8.99
C TYR A 405 -13.54 16.55 -9.43
N LYS A 406 -14.00 15.61 -8.58
CA LYS A 406 -14.07 14.19 -8.92
C LYS A 406 -15.02 13.92 -10.09
N ASP A 407 -16.16 14.62 -10.16
CA ASP A 407 -17.09 14.51 -11.28
C ASP A 407 -16.48 15.03 -12.59
N GLU A 408 -15.76 16.15 -12.54
CA GLU A 408 -15.01 16.69 -13.68
C GLU A 408 -13.87 15.77 -14.14
N MET A 409 -13.12 15.18 -13.20
CA MET A 409 -12.08 14.19 -13.49
C MET A 409 -12.67 12.98 -14.23
N LYS A 410 -13.80 12.45 -13.77
CA LYS A 410 -14.53 11.35 -14.44
C LYS A 410 -15.03 11.76 -15.82
N TYR A 411 -15.60 12.97 -15.94
CA TYR A 411 -16.12 13.47 -17.21
C TYR A 411 -15.01 13.63 -18.27
N ARG A 412 -13.89 14.26 -17.90
CA ARG A 412 -12.74 14.46 -18.78
C ARG A 412 -11.97 13.17 -19.06
N GLY A 413 -11.84 12.30 -18.05
CA GLY A 413 -11.19 11.00 -18.16
C GLY A 413 -11.92 10.04 -19.09
N ASN A 414 -13.26 10.11 -19.13
CA ASN A 414 -14.11 9.34 -20.05
C ASN A 414 -14.32 10.03 -21.42
N GLY A 415 -13.75 11.22 -21.62
CA GLY A 415 -13.90 12.00 -22.84
C GLY A 415 -13.28 11.33 -24.08
N PRO A 416 -13.62 11.81 -25.30
CA PRO A 416 -13.15 11.26 -26.58
C PRO A 416 -11.62 11.26 -26.74
N ALA A 417 -10.87 11.94 -25.86
CA ALA A 417 -9.42 11.94 -25.83
C ALA A 417 -8.80 10.54 -25.56
N LYS A 418 -9.41 9.67 -24.75
CA LYS A 418 -8.94 8.26 -24.57
C LYS A 418 -9.04 7.46 -25.89
N LYS A 419 -10.05 7.74 -26.74
CA LYS A 419 -10.16 7.14 -28.09
C LYS A 419 -9.06 7.61 -29.05
N ASN A 420 -8.49 8.79 -28.84
CA ASN A 420 -7.42 9.34 -29.69
C ASN A 420 -6.01 8.96 -29.19
N LYS A 421 -5.76 8.88 -27.87
CA LYS A 421 -4.48 8.37 -27.32
C LYS A 421 -4.24 6.91 -27.69
N SER A 422 -5.26 6.05 -27.54
CA SER A 422 -5.19 4.64 -27.97
C SER A 422 -4.89 4.51 -29.48
N ARG A 423 -5.41 5.42 -30.30
CA ARG A 423 -5.11 5.50 -31.75
C ARG A 423 -3.68 5.96 -32.03
N ALA A 424 -3.19 7.00 -31.37
CA ALA A 424 -1.83 7.52 -31.52
C ALA A 424 -0.76 6.51 -31.06
N VAL A 425 -1.00 5.79 -29.95
CA VAL A 425 -0.12 4.71 -29.49
C VAL A 425 -0.14 3.53 -30.48
N ARG A 426 -1.30 3.17 -31.05
CA ARG A 426 -1.40 2.18 -32.14
C ARG A 426 -0.59 2.57 -33.37
N ASP A 427 -0.65 3.84 -33.77
CA ASP A 427 0.05 4.35 -34.94
C ASP A 427 1.57 4.42 -34.72
N LYS A 428 2.01 4.75 -33.50
CA LYS A 428 3.42 4.68 -33.10
C LYS A 428 3.94 3.24 -33.07
N LYS A 429 3.14 2.27 -32.58
CA LYS A 429 3.48 0.83 -32.59
C LYS A 429 3.55 0.25 -34.01
N LYS A 430 2.66 0.68 -34.92
CA LYS A 430 2.73 0.35 -36.37
C LYS A 430 3.99 0.90 -37.02
N SER A 431 4.35 2.15 -36.74
CA SER A 431 5.58 2.79 -37.24
C SER A 431 6.85 2.02 -36.82
N LEU A 432 6.95 1.66 -35.54
CA LEU A 432 8.09 0.87 -35.02
C LEU A 432 8.17 -0.53 -35.63
N ASN A 433 7.04 -1.24 -35.80
CA ASN A 433 7.03 -2.54 -36.45
C ASN A 433 7.39 -2.47 -37.95
N LEU A 434 6.90 -1.46 -38.68
CA LEU A 434 7.32 -1.22 -40.07
C LEU A 434 8.83 -0.99 -40.18
N SER A 435 9.41 -0.22 -39.25
CA SER A 435 10.85 0.03 -39.24
C SER A 435 11.69 -1.24 -39.00
N LYS A 436 11.20 -2.16 -38.16
CA LYS A 436 11.84 -3.47 -37.93
C LYS A 436 11.73 -4.39 -39.15
N ILE A 437 10.57 -4.40 -39.82
CA ILE A 437 10.36 -5.20 -41.05
C ILE A 437 11.27 -4.69 -42.18
N ILE A 438 11.39 -3.37 -42.36
CA ILE A 438 12.26 -2.77 -43.37
C ILE A 438 13.73 -3.12 -43.10
N LYS A 439 14.20 -3.01 -41.85
CA LYS A 439 15.58 -3.37 -41.49
C LYS A 439 15.92 -4.84 -41.72
N ASN A 440 14.98 -5.76 -41.51
CA ASN A 440 15.19 -7.19 -41.75
C ASN A 440 15.18 -7.56 -43.24
N ARG A 441 14.52 -6.76 -44.09
CA ARG A 441 14.48 -6.98 -45.54
C ARG A 441 15.73 -6.50 -46.28
N TRP A 442 16.53 -5.62 -45.65
CA TRP A 442 17.83 -5.15 -46.15
C TRP A 442 19.02 -6.00 -45.69
N LYS A 443 18.80 -6.93 -44.75
CA LYS A 443 19.83 -7.87 -44.24
C LYS A 443 19.79 -9.25 -44.91
N LYS A 444 18.89 -9.46 -45.85
CA LYS A 444 18.86 -10.58 -46.81
C LYS A 444 19.11 -10.00 -48.19
#